data_AF-A0A3T0ZC68-F1
#
_entry.id   AF-A0A3T0ZC68-F1
#
_cell.length_a   1.000
_cell.length_b   1.000
_cell.length_c   1.000
_cell.angle_alpha   90.00
_cell.angle_beta   90.00
_cell.angle_gamma   90.00
#
_symmetry.space_group_name_H-M   'P 1'
#
loop_
_entity.id
_entity.type
_entity.pdbx_description
1 polymer ?
#
loop_
_entity_poly.entity_id
_entity_poly.type
_entity_poly.pdbx_seq_one_letter_code
_entity_poly.pdbx_strand_id
1 'polypeptide(L)'
;MSRAKDGLDLKQVAEVLSASFCTRSEVALNKSRNQQGVILNSFRSINFGNQKYYGMAILQVSENDLAPVTAYHATEAKIKAIKK
;
A
#
# COMPACT_ATOMS: atom_id res chain seq x y z
N MET A 1 10.74 3.34 -19.63
CA MET A 1 10.26 2.10 -19.00
C MET A 1 10.88 1.99 -17.62
N SER A 2 10.07 2.10 -16.56
CA SER A 2 10.54 1.99 -15.17
C SER A 2 11.11 0.59 -14.96
N ARG A 3 12.43 0.45 -14.81
CA ARG A 3 13.04 -0.81 -14.35
C ARG A 3 12.49 -1.08 -12.96
N ALA A 4 11.76 -2.18 -12.79
CA ALA A 4 11.32 -2.62 -11.47
C ALA A 4 12.58 -2.74 -10.60
N LYS A 5 12.71 -1.85 -9.60
CA LYS A 5 13.92 -1.69 -8.78
C LYS A 5 14.35 -3.01 -8.13
N ASP A 6 13.41 -3.93 -7.97
CA ASP A 6 13.58 -5.20 -7.26
C ASP A 6 13.31 -6.43 -8.15
N GLY A 7 13.24 -6.27 -9.48
CA GLY A 7 13.04 -7.37 -10.42
C GLY A 7 11.64 -8.02 -10.39
N LEU A 8 10.69 -7.43 -9.69
CA LEU A 8 9.31 -7.92 -9.59
C LEU A 8 8.47 -7.57 -10.81
N ASP A 9 7.63 -8.51 -11.25
CA ASP A 9 6.57 -8.23 -12.21
C ASP A 9 5.37 -7.50 -11.57
N LEU A 10 4.43 -7.03 -12.40
CA LEU A 10 3.27 -6.27 -11.92
C LEU A 10 2.38 -7.05 -10.95
N LYS A 11 2.24 -8.36 -11.12
CA LYS A 11 1.41 -9.20 -10.25
C LYS A 11 2.09 -9.36 -8.88
N GLN A 12 3.39 -9.58 -8.88
CA GLN A 12 4.21 -9.67 -7.68
C GLN A 12 4.21 -8.36 -6.90
N VAL A 13 4.33 -7.22 -7.59
CA VAL A 13 4.21 -5.90 -6.96
C VAL A 13 2.83 -5.71 -6.33
N ALA A 14 1.76 -6.06 -7.04
CA ALA A 14 0.39 -5.96 -6.51
C ALA A 14 0.17 -6.87 -5.28
N GLU A 15 0.75 -8.06 -5.26
CA GLU A 15 0.69 -8.98 -4.13
C GLU A 15 1.39 -8.41 -2.89
N VAL A 16 2.62 -7.88 -3.06
CA VAL A 16 3.37 -7.24 -1.97
C VAL A 16 2.65 -6.01 -1.44
N LEU A 17 2.13 -5.15 -2.33
CA LEU A 17 1.38 -3.97 -1.92
C LEU A 17 0.10 -4.34 -1.17
N SER A 18 -0.65 -5.35 -1.63
CA SER A 18 -1.87 -5.79 -0.97
C SER A 18 -1.61 -6.28 0.45
N ALA A 19 -0.46 -6.92 0.69
CA ALA A 19 -0.06 -7.36 2.02
C ALA A 19 0.13 -6.20 3.01
N SER A 20 0.37 -4.97 2.55
CA SER A 20 0.48 -3.81 3.44
C SER A 20 -0.85 -3.48 4.14
N PHE A 21 -1.99 -3.82 3.56
CA PHE A 21 -3.32 -3.50 4.12
C PHE A 21 -3.91 -4.70 4.87
N CYS A 22 -3.44 -4.94 6.09
CA CYS A 22 -4.04 -5.95 6.98
C CYS A 22 -4.18 -5.42 8.41
N THR A 23 -4.98 -6.11 9.23
CA THR A 23 -5.24 -5.71 10.63
C THR A 23 -4.02 -5.75 11.53
N ARG A 24 -2.93 -6.38 11.08
CA ARG A 24 -1.66 -6.51 11.79
C ARG A 24 -0.58 -5.56 11.29
N SER A 25 -0.91 -4.72 10.31
CA SER A 25 0.03 -3.72 9.82
C SER A 25 0.18 -2.59 10.84
N GLU A 26 1.40 -2.16 11.02
CA GLU A 26 1.74 -0.99 11.82
C GLU A 26 1.53 0.27 10.99
N VAL A 27 1.01 1.33 11.62
CA VAL A 27 0.86 2.64 10.99
C VAL A 27 1.76 3.64 11.71
N ALA A 28 2.67 4.26 10.96
CA ALA A 28 3.59 5.26 11.47
C ALA A 28 3.52 6.55 10.66
N LEU A 29 3.82 7.68 11.28
CA LEU A 29 3.94 8.97 10.60
C LEU A 29 5.40 9.29 10.33
N ASN A 30 5.75 9.50 9.07
CA ASN A 30 7.04 10.00 8.65
C ASN A 30 7.02 11.52 8.57
N LYS A 31 7.29 12.17 9.70
CA LYS A 31 7.24 13.64 9.83
C LYS A 31 8.28 14.38 8.98
N SER A 32 9.40 13.73 8.63
CA SER A 32 10.47 14.37 7.84
C SER A 32 10.25 14.30 6.33
N ARG A 33 9.29 13.49 5.86
CA ARG A 33 8.96 13.34 4.43
C ARG A 33 7.51 13.76 4.15
N ASN A 34 7.25 15.06 4.11
CA ASN A 34 5.93 15.62 3.74
C ASN A 34 4.76 14.99 4.52
N GLN A 35 5.00 14.72 5.81
CA GLN A 35 4.03 14.12 6.73
C GLN A 35 3.43 12.77 6.28
N GLN A 36 4.13 11.99 5.44
CA GLN A 36 3.62 10.72 4.94
C GLN A 36 3.21 9.74 6.04
N GLY A 37 2.05 9.11 5.89
CA GLY A 37 1.65 7.92 6.63
C GLY A 37 2.30 6.69 6.00
N VAL A 38 2.89 5.83 6.81
CA VAL A 38 3.50 4.57 6.40
C VAL A 38 2.68 3.44 7.01
N ILE A 39 2.16 2.56 6.16
CA ILE A 39 1.53 1.32 6.59
C ILE A 39 2.51 0.19 6.29
N LEU A 40 2.97 -0.51 7.31
CA LEU A 40 3.98 -1.56 7.21
C LEU A 40 3.45 -2.88 7.77
N ASN A 41 3.46 -3.92 6.95
CA ASN A 41 3.25 -5.29 7.42
C ASN A 41 4.59 -5.98 7.67
N SER A 42 5.10 -5.84 8.89
CA SER A 42 6.29 -6.54 9.39
C SER A 42 5.99 -8.01 9.77
N PHE A 43 4.71 -8.34 10.00
CA PHE A 43 4.29 -9.65 10.49
C PHE A 43 4.35 -10.74 9.43
N ARG A 44 3.92 -10.44 8.20
CA ARG A 44 3.88 -11.41 7.11
C ARG A 44 4.82 -11.00 5.99
N SER A 45 5.70 -11.92 5.64
CA SER A 45 6.54 -11.80 4.46
C SER A 45 6.00 -12.60 3.27
N ILE A 46 6.33 -12.13 2.08
CA ILE A 46 6.09 -12.82 0.81
C ILE A 46 7.46 -13.16 0.21
N ASN A 47 7.61 -14.41 -0.24
CA ASN A 47 8.86 -14.88 -0.84
C ASN A 47 8.68 -15.01 -2.34
N PHE A 48 9.57 -14.42 -3.12
CA PHE A 48 9.69 -14.66 -4.55
C PHE A 48 11.11 -15.14 -4.83
N GLY A 49 11.25 -16.39 -5.26
CA GLY A 49 12.55 -17.07 -5.33
C GLY A 49 13.23 -17.10 -3.96
N ASN A 50 14.45 -16.58 -3.90
CA ASN A 50 15.26 -16.52 -2.67
C ASN A 50 15.14 -15.19 -1.92
N GLN A 51 14.31 -14.27 -2.39
CA GLN A 51 14.16 -12.94 -1.81
C GLN A 51 12.88 -12.83 -0.99
N LYS A 52 13.00 -12.20 0.18
CA LYS A 52 11.91 -11.93 1.12
C LYS A 52 11.46 -10.48 0.97
N TYR A 53 10.15 -10.27 0.87
CA TYR A 53 9.50 -8.97 0.76
C TYR A 53 8.48 -8.78 1.88
N TYR A 54 8.23 -7.53 2.24
CA TYR A 54 7.22 -7.12 3.20
C TYR A 54 6.35 -6.05 2.58
N GLY A 55 5.05 -6.07 2.87
CA GLY A 55 4.12 -5.08 2.35
C GLY A 55 4.35 -3.74 3.02
N MET A 56 4.59 -2.69 2.23
CA MET A 56 4.65 -1.32 2.70
C MET A 56 3.89 -0.40 1.75
N ALA A 57 2.98 0.40 2.30
CA ALA A 57 2.30 1.47 1.58
C ALA A 57 2.68 2.83 2.19
N ILE A 58 2.94 3.80 1.32
CA ILE A 58 3.20 5.19 1.71
C ILE A 58 2.00 6.01 1.23
N LEU A 59 1.34 6.67 2.18
CA LEU A 59 0.21 7.55 1.96
C LEU A 59 0.70 8.98 2.19
N GLN A 60 0.71 9.81 1.16
CA GLN A 60 1.05 11.23 1.34
C GLN A 60 -0.08 11.91 2.11
N VAL A 61 0.21 12.57 3.24
CA VAL A 61 -0.81 13.11 4.15
C VAL A 61 -1.02 14.63 3.98
N SER A 62 -0.11 15.37 3.32
CA SER A 62 -0.30 16.81 3.18
C SER A 62 0.28 17.38 1.90
N GLU A 63 -0.60 18.04 1.14
CA GLU A 63 -0.26 19.21 0.32
C GLU A 63 -1.49 20.12 0.06
N ASN A 64 -2.74 19.64 0.18
CA ASN A 64 -3.93 20.35 -0.34
C ASN A 64 -5.13 20.56 0.62
N ASP A 65 -4.98 20.53 1.96
CA ASP A 65 -6.06 20.71 2.96
C ASP A 65 -7.31 19.78 2.85
N LEU A 66 -7.37 18.93 1.84
CA LEU A 66 -8.29 17.82 1.71
C LEU A 66 -7.70 16.61 2.41
N ALA A 67 -8.49 15.96 3.26
CA ALA A 67 -8.10 14.76 3.97
C ALA A 67 -7.44 13.77 2.99
N PRO A 68 -6.13 13.54 3.12
CA PRO A 68 -5.26 13.01 2.07
C PRO A 68 -5.52 11.55 1.70
N VAL A 69 -6.29 10.84 2.52
CA VAL A 69 -6.75 9.50 2.25
C VAL A 69 -8.20 9.46 2.63
N THR A 70 -9.05 9.69 1.64
CA THR A 70 -10.48 9.59 1.82
C THR A 70 -10.88 8.11 1.69
N ALA A 71 -10.91 7.40 2.82
CA ALA A 71 -11.42 6.04 2.89
C ALA A 71 -12.90 6.06 3.29
N TYR A 72 -13.78 5.56 2.42
CA TYR A 72 -15.19 5.38 2.72
C TYR A 72 -15.57 3.90 2.64
N HIS A 73 -16.60 3.52 3.38
CA HIS A 73 -17.28 2.25 3.12
C HIS A 73 -17.87 2.28 1.69
N ALA A 74 -17.81 1.16 0.99
CA ALA A 74 -18.44 0.99 -0.31
C ALA A 74 -19.49 -0.11 -0.20
N THR A 75 -20.71 0.18 -0.67
CA THR A 75 -21.74 -0.85 -0.81
C THR A 75 -21.38 -1.80 -1.96
N GLU A 76 -21.94 -3.02 -1.95
CA GLU A 76 -21.74 -3.99 -3.03
C GLU A 76 -22.10 -3.41 -4.41
N ALA A 77 -23.18 -2.63 -4.48
CA ALA A 77 -23.61 -1.94 -5.70
C ALA A 77 -22.54 -0.97 -6.22
N LYS A 78 -21.92 -0.18 -5.33
CA LYS A 78 -20.83 0.74 -5.69
C LYS A 78 -19.59 0.00 -6.18
N ILE A 79 -19.26 -1.14 -5.55
CA ILE A 79 -18.13 -1.99 -5.99
C ILE A 79 -18.38 -2.57 -7.39
N LYS A 80 -19.58 -3.10 -7.65
CA LYS A 80 -19.96 -3.66 -8.96
C LYS A 80 -19.89 -2.62 -10.07
N ALA A 81 -20.28 -1.37 -9.79
CA ALA A 81 -20.20 -0.28 -10.76
C ALA A 81 -18.75 0.09 -11.12
N ILE A 82 -17.81 0.06 -10.16
CA ILE A 82 -16.39 0.39 -10.39
C ILE A 82 -15.65 -0.73 -11.15
N LYS A 83 -16.06 -1.99 -10.96
CA LYS A 83 -15.41 -3.16 -11.59
C LYS A 83 -15.91 -3.49 -13.01
N LYS A 84 -16.91 -2.76 -13.51
CA LYS A 84 -17.35 -2.85 -14.92
C LYS A 84 -16.41 -2.04 -15.81
#